data_AF-A0A2G4EXN3-F1
#
_entry.id   AF-A0A2G4EXN3-F1
#
_cell.length_a   1.000
_cell.length_b   1.000
_cell.length_c   1.000
_cell.angle_alpha   90.00
_cell.angle_beta   90.00
_cell.angle_gamma   90.00
#
_symmetry.space_group_name_H-M   'P 1'
#
loop_
_entity.id
_entity.type
_entity.pdbx_description
1 polymer ?
#
loop_
_entity_poly.entity_id
_entity_poly.type
_entity_poly.pdbx_seq_one_letter_code
_entity_poly.pdbx_strand_id
1 'polypeptide(L)' 'MPTLTLTDEQVIELAQKLPDRKKHELLKLLLMQPWESWAKLTHDGPEKARQAAAQRGKDWDGMTEDEREEFIDELLHED' A
#
# COMPACT_ATOMS: atom_id res chain seq x y z
N MET A 1 9.31 38.16 0.22
CA MET A 1 8.29 37.09 0.18
C MET A 1 8.36 36.38 1.50
N PRO A 2 7.29 36.36 2.32
CA PRO A 2 7.30 35.58 3.55
C PRO A 2 7.48 34.10 3.19
N THR A 3 8.44 33.43 3.84
CA THR A 3 8.68 32.00 3.66
C THR A 3 7.64 31.25 4.46
N LEU A 4 6.83 30.42 3.80
CA LEU A 4 5.90 29.53 4.50
C LEU A 4 6.68 28.31 4.99
N THR A 5 6.78 28.17 6.31
CA THR A 5 7.37 26.98 6.94
C THR A 5 6.24 26.06 7.37
N LEU A 6 6.19 24.85 6.84
CA LEU A 6 5.22 23.82 7.20
C LEU A 6 5.94 22.70 7.96
N THR A 7 5.28 22.15 8.97
CA THR A 7 5.71 20.89 9.60
C THR A 7 5.31 19.70 8.73
N ASP A 8 5.97 18.55 8.92
CA ASP A 8 5.63 17.33 8.20
C ASP A 8 4.16 16.91 8.42
N GLU A 9 3.66 17.06 9.64
CA GLU A 9 2.24 16.80 9.99
C GLU A 9 1.29 17.69 9.19
N GLN A 10 1.61 18.99 9.05
CA GLN A 10 0.80 19.92 8.25
C GLN A 10 0.79 19.53 6.77
N VAL A 11 1.92 19.05 6.24
CA VAL A 11 2.00 18.57 4.85
C VAL A 11 1.12 17.33 4.66
N ILE A 12 1.12 16.39 5.62
CA ILE A 12 0.30 15.18 5.57
C ILE A 12 -1.18 15.51 5.67
N GLU A 13 -1.59 16.38 6.59
CA GLU A 13 -2.99 16.82 6.71
C GLU A 13 -3.49 17.49 5.43
N LEU A 14 -2.65 18.29 4.77
CA LEU A 14 -3.00 18.92 3.50
C LEU A 14 -3.15 17.87 2.38
N ALA A 15 -2.26 16.88 2.34
CA ALA A 15 -2.35 15.78 1.37
C ALA A 15 -3.65 14.95 1.55
N GLN A 16 -4.09 14.73 2.79
CA GLN A 16 -5.34 14.02 3.09
C GLN A 16 -6.59 14.77 2.61
N LYS A 17 -6.53 16.10 2.54
CA LYS A 17 -7.63 16.96 2.07
C LYS A 17 -7.69 17.10 0.55
N LEU A 18 -6.75 16.52 -0.19
CA LEU A 18 -6.76 16.55 -1.65
C LEU A 18 -7.96 15.77 -2.23
N PRO A 19 -8.51 16.19 -3.38
CA PRO A 19 -9.45 15.38 -4.14
C PRO A 19 -8.83 14.05 -4.57
N ASP A 20 -9.63 13.00 -4.74
CA ASP A 20 -9.14 11.63 -5.01
C ASP A 20 -8.23 11.54 -6.25
N ARG A 21 -8.58 12.28 -7.31
CA ARG A 21 -7.72 12.38 -8.51
C ARG A 21 -6.32 12.89 -8.17
N LYS A 22 -6.22 13.88 -7.28
CA LYS A 22 -4.94 14.47 -6.85
C LYS A 22 -4.19 13.59 -5.85
N LYS A 23 -4.90 12.85 -5.00
CA LYS A 23 -4.29 11.80 -4.17
C LYS A 23 -3.67 10.71 -5.04
N HIS A 24 -4.35 10.29 -6.10
CA HIS A 24 -3.85 9.29 -7.03
C HIS A 24 -2.60 9.78 -7.79
N GLU A 25 -2.58 11.05 -8.22
CA GLU A 25 -1.37 11.68 -8.81
C GLU A 25 -0.22 11.77 -7.79
N LEU A 26 -0.50 12.16 -6.55
CA LEU A 26 0.48 12.23 -5.46
C LEU A 26 1.08 10.84 -5.17
N LEU A 27 0.23 9.80 -5.10
CA LEU A 27 0.67 8.43 -4.92
C LEU A 27 1.64 8.02 -6.03
N LYS A 28 1.31 8.23 -7.31
CA LYS A 28 2.23 7.92 -8.43
C LYS A 28 3.61 8.55 -8.28
N LEU A 29 3.65 9.84 -7.88
CA LEU A 29 4.92 10.55 -7.67
C LEU A 29 5.74 9.94 -6.52
N LEU A 30 5.06 9.58 -5.43
CA LEU A 30 5.66 8.93 -4.28
C LEU A 30 6.22 7.55 -4.65
N LEU A 31 5.46 6.74 -5.41
CA LEU A 31 5.90 5.41 -5.83
C LEU A 31 7.17 5.44 -6.71
N MET A 32 7.40 6.53 -7.46
CA MET A 32 8.57 6.68 -8.34
C MET A 32 9.87 7.08 -7.62
N GLN A 33 9.82 7.39 -6.32
CA GLN A 33 11.03 7.71 -5.56
C GLN A 33 11.80 6.43 -5.16
N PRO A 34 13.12 6.50 -4.95
CA PRO A 34 13.88 5.41 -4.35
C PRO A 34 13.69 5.41 -2.83
N TRP A 35 12.78 4.58 -2.32
CA TRP A 35 12.59 4.46 -0.87
C TRP A 35 13.53 3.36 -0.35
N GLU A 36 14.32 3.65 0.68
CA GLU A 36 15.10 2.63 1.41
C GLU A 36 14.21 1.48 1.91
N SER A 37 12.94 1.78 2.19
CA SER A 37 11.95 0.84 2.71
C SER A 37 10.94 0.34 1.69
N TRP A 38 11.05 0.66 0.39
CA TRP A 38 10.11 0.11 -0.61
C TRP A 38 10.14 -1.41 -0.59
N ALA A 39 11.34 -1.98 -0.47
CA ALA A 39 11.54 -3.41 -0.28
C ALA A 39 10.87 -3.93 1.01
N LYS A 40 10.74 -3.14 2.08
CA LYS A 40 10.00 -3.56 3.28
C LYS A 40 8.48 -3.43 3.11
N LEU A 41 8.02 -2.36 2.45
CA LEU A 41 6.60 -2.13 2.13
C LEU A 41 6.03 -3.17 1.15
N THR A 42 6.82 -3.64 0.18
CA THR A 42 6.38 -4.68 -0.78
C THR A 42 6.75 -6.09 -0.40
N HIS A 43 7.65 -6.32 0.54
CA HIS A 43 7.96 -7.69 0.98
C HIS A 43 6.99 -8.13 2.07
N ASP A 44 6.51 -7.22 2.92
CA ASP A 44 5.55 -7.54 3.98
C ASP A 44 4.16 -7.96 3.43
N GLY A 45 3.72 -7.42 2.30
CA GLY A 45 2.43 -7.76 1.70
C GLY A 45 2.35 -9.21 1.22
N PRO A 46 3.21 -9.63 0.27
CA PRO A 46 3.30 -10.99 -0.22
C PRO A 46 3.68 -12.00 0.87
N GLU A 47 4.55 -11.63 1.82
CA GLU A 47 4.95 -12.55 2.88
C GLU A 47 3.83 -12.78 3.90
N LYS A 48 3.07 -11.74 4.26
CA LYS A 48 1.85 -11.90 5.06
C LYS A 48 0.78 -12.69 4.31
N ALA A 49 0.64 -12.47 3.01
CA ALA A 49 -0.28 -13.23 2.18
C ALA A 49 0.13 -14.72 2.08
N ARG A 50 1.42 -15.02 1.92
CA ARG A 50 1.97 -16.39 2.03
C ARG A 50 1.69 -17.01 3.38
N GLN A 51 1.92 -16.29 4.48
CA GLN A 51 1.63 -16.79 5.82
C GLN A 51 0.14 -17.05 6.03
N ALA A 52 -0.73 -16.15 5.58
CA ALA A 52 -2.18 -16.30 5.67
C ALA A 52 -2.71 -17.45 4.81
N ALA A 53 -2.15 -17.63 3.60
CA ALA A 53 -2.45 -18.75 2.72
C ALA A 53 -1.99 -20.07 3.34
N ALA A 54 -0.76 -20.13 3.85
CA ALA A 54 -0.20 -21.31 4.52
C ALA A 54 -1.02 -21.72 5.75
N GLN A 55 -1.48 -20.76 6.57
CA GLN A 55 -2.38 -21.02 7.71
C GLN A 55 -3.72 -21.65 7.28
N ARG A 56 -4.19 -21.34 6.07
CA ARG A 56 -5.43 -21.87 5.48
C ARG A 56 -5.19 -23.06 4.54
N GLY A 57 -3.96 -23.58 4.49
CA GLY A 57 -3.57 -24.71 3.63
C GLY A 57 -3.53 -24.40 2.13
N LYS A 58 -3.52 -23.12 1.75
CA LYS A 58 -3.43 -22.65 0.36
C LYS A 58 -1.97 -22.27 0.01
N ASP A 59 -1.56 -22.44 -1.25
CA ASP A 59 -0.23 -22.06 -1.75
C ASP A 59 -0.30 -20.73 -2.52
N TRP A 60 0.18 -19.66 -1.90
CA TRP A 60 0.19 -18.31 -2.48
C TRP A 60 1.09 -18.18 -3.71
N ASP A 61 2.23 -18.86 -3.75
CA ASP A 61 3.17 -18.75 -4.88
C ASP A 61 2.66 -19.56 -6.09
N GLY A 62 1.81 -20.56 -5.86
CA GLY A 62 1.10 -21.33 -6.88
C GLY A 62 -0.17 -20.69 -7.44
N MET A 63 -0.74 -19.68 -6.76
CA MET A 63 -1.94 -18.97 -7.23
C MET A 63 -1.66 -18.06 -8.43
N THR A 64 -2.64 -17.99 -9.33
CA THR A 64 -2.71 -16.97 -10.38
C THR A 64 -3.02 -15.58 -9.78
N GLU A 65 -2.85 -14.53 -10.58
CA GLU A 65 -3.12 -13.16 -10.13
C GLU A 65 -4.59 -12.97 -9.72
N ASP A 66 -5.53 -13.52 -10.50
CA ASP A 66 -6.96 -13.49 -10.20
C ASP A 66 -7.30 -14.21 -8.87
N GLU A 67 -6.70 -15.39 -8.63
CA GLU A 67 -6.89 -16.14 -7.38
C GLU A 67 -6.29 -15.44 -6.15
N ARG A 68 -5.21 -14.68 -6.35
CA ARG A 68 -4.61 -13.85 -5.29
C ARG A 68 -5.47 -12.66 -4.96
N GLU A 69 -6.08 -12.02 -5.96
CA GLU A 69 -7.03 -10.92 -5.75
C GLU A 69 -8.26 -11.40 -4.99
N GLU A 70 -8.86 -12.54 -5.38
CA GLU A 70 -10.00 -13.13 -4.67
C GLU A 70 -9.62 -13.53 -3.24
N PHE A 71 -8.43 -14.08 -3.01
CA PHE A 71 -7.94 -14.40 -1.67
C PHE A 71 -7.72 -13.18 -0.78
N ILE A 72 -7.18 -12.09 -1.34
CA ILE A 72 -7.02 -10.82 -0.59
C ILE A 72 -8.40 -10.23 -0.27
N ASP A 73 -9.35 -10.29 -1.21
CA ASP A 73 -10.71 -9.81 -1.00
C ASP A 73 -11.43 -10.59 0.10
N GLU A 74 -11.32 -11.93 0.09
CA GLU A 74 -11.79 -12.80 1.18
C GLU A 74 -11.20 -12.39 2.53
N LEU A 75 -9.88 -12.14 2.58
CA LEU A 75 -9.16 -11.80 3.81
C LEU A 75 -9.49 -10.40 4.36
N LEU A 76 -9.89 -9.46 3.49
CA LEU A 76 -10.32 -8.12 3.87
C LEU A 76 -11.78 -8.06 4.33
N HIS A 77 -12.59 -9.06 3.94
CA HIS A 77 -14.01 -9.18 4.27
C HIS A 77 -14.33 -10.25 5.34
N GLU A 78 -13.32 -10.96 5.87
CA GLU A 78 -13.43 -11.70 7.13
C GLU A 78 -13.33 -10.72 8.31
N ASP A 79 -14.38 -10.64 9.14
CA ASP A 79 -14.54 -9.71 10.29
C ASP A 79 -13.34 -9.59 11.26
#